data_AF-A0A371JMV3-F1
#
_entry.id   AF-A0A371JMV3-F1
#
_cell.length_a   1.000
_cell.length_b   1.000
_cell.length_c   1.000
_cell.angle_alpha   90.00
_cell.angle_beta   90.00
_cell.angle_gamma   90.00
#
_symmetry.space_group_name_H-M   'P 1'
#
loop_
_entity.id
_entity.type
_entity.pdbx_description
1 polymer ?
#
loop_
_entity_poly.entity_id
_entity_poly.type
_entity_poly.pdbx_seq_one_letter_code
_entity_poly.pdbx_strand_id
1 'polypeptide(L)'
;MKKFYYTTVNGESIRIDGLRDYEEKIKIPSEIDGMVVTHIGSGAFRGNQLTSIEIPNSVTHIGSGAFDGNQLTSIEIPNSVTHIGDWAFDGNQLTSIEIPNSVTHIGDWAFDGNQLTSIEIPNSVTHIGDWAFDGNQLTSIEIPNSVTHIGDWAFEGNQLTSIEIPNSVTHIGSGAFDGNQLTSIEIPNSVTHIGSGAFRGNQLTSIEIPNSVTHIGDWAFDGNVRIIQGNKSIRMIDGIATVMRKKRKVSDMTIYEGKFFNRDKKCFVASKGEYWAHGHTIREAIDDVVFKFMQEDSNIEEVVSNIKKSQIMTVNQFRLLTGACRAGCQNFLEQRKMKKTSFPLNEALDILNGQYGWSRIQEFFV
;
A
#
# COMPACT_ATOMS: atom_id res chain seq x y z
N MET A 1 31.64 -15.70 40.57
CA MET A 1 30.57 -14.68 40.67
C MET A 1 29.46 -15.05 39.71
N LYS A 2 28.20 -14.68 40.00
CA LYS A 2 27.08 -14.92 39.06
C LYS A 2 27.23 -13.95 37.89
N LYS A 3 27.46 -14.46 36.68
CA LYS A 3 27.73 -13.68 35.46
C LYS A 3 26.58 -12.76 35.03
N PHE A 4 25.34 -13.06 35.45
CA PHE A 4 24.13 -12.38 35.01
C PHE A 4 23.39 -11.64 36.13
N TYR A 5 22.69 -10.57 35.78
CA TYR A 5 21.51 -10.07 36.49
C TYR A 5 20.30 -10.89 36.05
N TYR A 6 19.46 -11.29 37.00
CA TYR A 6 18.28 -12.10 36.72
C TYR A 6 17.22 -11.96 37.81
N THR A 7 15.98 -12.26 37.42
CA THR A 7 14.79 -12.23 38.27
C THR A 7 14.03 -13.54 38.14
N THR A 8 13.33 -13.95 39.19
CA THR A 8 12.43 -15.11 39.15
C THR A 8 11.10 -14.74 38.48
N VAL A 9 10.66 -15.57 37.54
CA VAL A 9 9.35 -15.44 36.88
C VAL A 9 8.38 -16.35 37.61
N ASN A 10 7.38 -15.75 38.28
CA ASN A 10 6.34 -16.44 39.05
C ASN A 10 6.87 -17.42 40.14
N GLY A 11 8.15 -17.32 40.52
CA GLY A 11 8.80 -18.25 41.44
C GLY A 11 9.17 -19.62 40.86
N GLU A 12 9.00 -19.83 39.55
CA GLU A 12 9.17 -21.14 38.91
C GLU A 12 10.35 -21.19 37.92
N SER A 13 10.73 -20.05 37.34
CA SER A 13 11.78 -19.99 36.34
C SER A 13 12.57 -18.67 36.41
N ILE A 14 13.59 -18.54 35.56
CA ILE A 14 14.51 -17.40 35.54
C ILE A 14 14.36 -16.60 34.24
N ARG A 15 14.35 -15.28 34.40
CA ARG A 15 14.57 -14.30 33.34
C ARG A 15 15.93 -13.65 33.51
N ILE A 16 16.76 -13.67 32.47
CA ILE A 16 18.01 -12.91 32.43
C ILE A 16 17.68 -11.44 32.19
N ASP A 17 18.07 -10.55 33.10
CA ASP A 17 17.85 -9.09 32.99
C ASP A 17 19.11 -8.34 32.55
N GLY A 18 20.26 -9.02 32.51
CA GLY A 18 21.44 -8.54 31.81
C GLY A 18 22.77 -9.11 32.29
N LEU A 19 23.85 -8.45 31.91
CA LEU A 19 25.22 -8.90 32.14
C LEU A 19 25.90 -8.08 33.24
N ARG A 20 26.68 -8.73 34.12
CA ARG A 20 27.38 -8.02 35.22
C ARG A 20 28.70 -7.40 34.80
N ASP A 21 29.44 -8.10 33.95
CA ASP A 21 30.79 -7.75 33.52
C ASP A 21 30.86 -7.84 32.00
N TYR A 22 31.62 -6.95 31.36
CA TYR A 22 31.76 -6.96 29.90
C TYR A 22 32.34 -8.30 29.40
N GLU A 23 31.63 -8.93 28.46
CA GLU A 23 32.09 -10.09 27.73
C GLU A 23 31.54 -10.07 26.31
N GLU A 24 32.41 -10.19 25.31
CA GLU A 24 32.00 -10.21 23.89
C GLU A 24 31.32 -11.52 23.49
N LYS A 25 31.56 -12.60 24.23
CA LYS A 25 31.03 -13.93 23.95
C LYS A 25 30.32 -14.48 25.18
N ILE A 26 29.04 -14.79 25.03
CA ILE A 26 28.20 -15.19 26.15
C ILE A 26 27.61 -16.57 25.89
N LYS A 27 27.56 -17.40 26.94
CA LYS A 27 26.76 -18.60 26.99
C LYS A 27 25.75 -18.47 28.12
N ILE A 28 24.47 -18.42 27.79
CA ILE A 28 23.40 -18.39 28.79
C ILE A 28 23.26 -19.82 29.33
N PRO A 29 23.34 -20.03 30.66
CA PRO A 29 23.11 -21.35 31.24
C PRO A 29 21.62 -21.72 31.16
N SER A 30 21.30 -23.00 31.01
CA SER A 30 19.91 -23.48 31.04
C SER A 30 19.27 -23.37 32.42
N GLU A 31 20.07 -23.16 33.47
CA GLU A 31 19.63 -23.13 34.86
C GLU A 31 20.49 -22.16 35.69
N ILE A 32 19.87 -21.44 36.62
CA ILE A 32 20.53 -20.60 37.63
C ILE A 32 19.87 -20.89 39.00
N ASP A 33 20.68 -21.25 39.99
CA ASP A 33 20.25 -21.57 41.37
C ASP A 33 19.11 -22.60 41.48
N GLY A 34 19.13 -23.69 40.71
CA GLY A 34 18.05 -24.68 40.79
C GLY A 34 16.84 -24.39 39.88
N MET A 35 16.81 -23.23 39.22
CA MET A 35 15.66 -22.78 38.42
C MET A 35 16.03 -22.64 36.94
N VAL A 36 15.15 -23.12 36.07
CA VAL A 36 15.34 -23.14 34.63
C VAL A 36 15.30 -21.72 34.05
N VAL A 37 16.26 -21.38 33.19
CA VAL A 37 16.28 -20.11 32.46
C VAL A 37 15.36 -20.21 31.26
N THR A 38 14.27 -19.44 31.28
CA THR A 38 13.20 -19.51 30.28
C THR A 38 13.01 -18.20 29.51
N HIS A 39 13.53 -17.09 30.00
CA HIS A 39 13.32 -15.78 29.38
C HIS A 39 14.63 -14.99 29.28
N ILE A 40 14.74 -14.22 28.20
CA ILE A 40 15.69 -13.13 28.09
C ILE A 40 14.88 -11.84 28.18
N GLY A 41 15.16 -11.03 29.19
CA GLY A 41 14.43 -9.82 29.50
C GLY A 41 14.63 -8.71 28.45
N SER A 42 13.71 -7.76 28.46
CA SER A 42 13.81 -6.58 27.60
C SER A 42 15.10 -5.81 27.90
N GLY A 43 15.85 -5.47 26.84
CA GLY A 43 17.12 -4.76 26.96
C GLY A 43 18.26 -5.53 27.64
N ALA A 44 18.12 -6.83 27.93
CA ALA A 44 19.06 -7.57 28.78
C ALA A 44 20.51 -7.47 28.28
N PHE A 45 20.72 -7.48 26.97
CA PHE A 45 22.03 -7.37 26.35
C PHE A 45 22.16 -6.18 25.40
N ARG A 46 21.32 -5.17 25.54
CA ARG A 46 21.35 -3.98 24.68
C ARG A 46 22.70 -3.27 24.72
N GLY A 47 23.31 -3.02 23.56
CA GLY A 47 24.53 -2.21 23.43
C GLY A 47 25.80 -2.86 23.99
N ASN A 48 25.79 -4.15 24.33
CA ASN A 48 26.89 -4.82 25.02
C ASN A 48 28.10 -5.16 24.14
N GLN A 49 28.07 -4.84 22.85
CA GLN A 49 29.12 -5.17 21.87
C GLN A 49 29.36 -6.69 21.74
N LEU A 50 28.30 -7.50 21.92
CA LEU A 50 28.40 -8.95 21.78
C LEU A 50 28.75 -9.34 20.35
N THR A 51 29.72 -10.22 20.19
CA THR A 51 30.10 -10.85 18.91
C THR A 51 29.54 -12.26 18.78
N SER A 52 29.17 -12.90 19.90
CA SER A 52 28.58 -14.24 19.91
C SER A 52 27.74 -14.48 21.16
N ILE A 53 26.62 -15.18 20.98
CA ILE A 53 25.82 -15.67 22.10
C ILE A 53 25.28 -17.09 21.83
N GLU A 54 25.35 -17.94 22.86
CA GLU A 54 24.68 -19.23 22.91
C GLU A 54 23.45 -19.15 23.82
N ILE A 55 22.26 -19.40 23.24
CA ILE A 55 20.99 -19.43 23.95
C ILE A 55 20.60 -20.90 24.19
N PRO A 56 20.29 -21.32 25.43
CA PRO A 56 19.90 -22.70 25.72
C PRO A 56 18.47 -22.97 25.28
N ASN A 57 18.18 -24.24 24.91
CA ASN A 57 16.85 -24.71 24.52
C ASN A 57 15.75 -24.56 25.58
N SER A 58 16.09 -24.18 26.80
CA SER A 58 15.12 -23.86 27.85
C SER A 58 14.47 -22.49 27.66
N VAL A 59 15.06 -21.59 26.87
CA VAL A 59 14.53 -20.24 26.62
C VAL A 59 13.34 -20.30 25.67
N THR A 60 12.23 -19.72 26.07
CA THR A 60 10.99 -19.68 25.30
C THR A 60 10.60 -18.27 24.85
N HIS A 61 11.23 -17.23 25.40
CA HIS A 61 10.90 -15.82 25.15
C HIS A 61 12.16 -14.95 25.05
N ILE A 62 12.22 -14.13 24.00
CA ILE A 62 13.22 -13.08 23.80
C ILE A 62 12.49 -11.73 23.84
N GLY A 63 12.75 -10.95 24.89
CA GLY A 63 12.07 -9.66 25.12
C GLY A 63 12.53 -8.54 24.19
N SER A 64 11.78 -7.45 24.18
CA SER A 64 12.06 -6.31 23.31
C SER A 64 13.44 -5.70 23.55
N GLY A 65 14.20 -5.45 22.49
CA GLY A 65 15.55 -4.89 22.56
C GLY A 65 16.57 -5.80 23.26
N ALA A 66 16.27 -7.09 23.45
CA ALA A 66 17.14 -8.01 24.21
C ALA A 66 18.59 -8.02 23.69
N PHE A 67 18.79 -7.90 22.37
CA PHE A 67 20.10 -7.87 21.72
C PHE A 67 20.30 -6.65 20.81
N ASP A 68 19.51 -5.59 20.99
CA ASP A 68 19.64 -4.33 20.23
C ASP A 68 21.06 -3.75 20.32
N GLY A 69 21.65 -3.37 19.18
CA GLY A 69 22.89 -2.61 19.10
C GLY A 69 24.14 -3.40 19.48
N ASN A 70 24.23 -4.66 19.05
CA ASN A 70 25.39 -5.52 19.26
C ASN A 70 26.21 -5.71 17.95
N GLN A 71 27.19 -6.61 17.98
CA GLN A 71 28.04 -6.95 16.83
C GLN A 71 27.85 -8.42 16.42
N LEU A 72 26.66 -8.98 16.64
CA LEU A 72 26.38 -10.38 16.33
C LEU A 72 26.39 -10.58 14.82
N THR A 73 27.18 -11.54 14.34
CA THR A 73 27.23 -11.92 12.91
C THR A 73 26.39 -13.15 12.59
N SER A 74 26.12 -13.98 13.60
CA SER A 74 25.18 -15.09 13.57
C SER A 74 24.59 -15.34 14.96
N ILE A 75 23.42 -15.96 14.98
CA ILE A 75 22.80 -16.44 16.22
C ILE A 75 21.91 -17.65 15.91
N GLU A 76 21.95 -18.65 16.79
CA GLU A 76 20.99 -19.77 16.77
C GLU A 76 19.85 -19.44 17.75
N ILE A 77 18.64 -19.27 17.23
CA ILE A 77 17.44 -19.12 18.06
C ILE A 77 16.88 -20.52 18.35
N PRO A 78 16.76 -20.93 19.62
CA PRO A 78 16.24 -22.25 19.95
C PRO A 78 14.80 -22.47 19.47
N ASN A 79 14.49 -23.71 19.07
CA ASN A 79 13.14 -24.11 18.63
C ASN A 79 12.04 -23.95 19.69
N SER A 80 12.40 -23.75 20.95
CA SER A 80 11.48 -23.46 22.05
C SER A 80 11.02 -22.00 22.11
N VAL A 81 11.67 -21.08 21.38
CA VAL A 81 11.31 -19.66 21.35
C VAL A 81 10.03 -19.46 20.56
N THR A 82 9.01 -18.91 21.22
CA THR A 82 7.69 -18.67 20.61
C THR A 82 7.43 -17.20 20.28
N HIS A 83 8.27 -16.31 20.81
CA HIS A 83 8.10 -14.85 20.72
C HIS A 83 9.44 -14.13 20.61
N ILE A 84 9.54 -13.26 19.60
CA ILE A 84 10.65 -12.33 19.37
C ILE A 84 10.06 -10.92 19.49
N GLY A 85 10.41 -10.21 20.56
CA GLY A 85 9.89 -8.87 20.83
C GLY A 85 10.46 -7.79 19.91
N ASP A 86 9.87 -6.60 19.97
CA ASP A 86 10.29 -5.43 19.19
C ASP A 86 11.77 -5.08 19.41
N TRP A 87 12.48 -4.63 18.39
CA TRP A 87 13.93 -4.35 18.41
C TRP A 87 14.83 -5.51 18.88
N ALA A 88 14.33 -6.75 19.01
CA ALA A 88 15.08 -7.82 19.68
C ALA A 88 16.50 -8.02 19.15
N PHE A 89 16.71 -7.86 17.84
CA PHE A 89 18.01 -7.97 17.16
C PHE A 89 18.34 -6.74 16.30
N ASP A 90 17.72 -5.59 16.60
CA ASP A 90 17.99 -4.32 15.91
C ASP A 90 19.48 -3.95 15.94
N GLY A 91 19.98 -3.35 14.86
CA GLY A 91 21.32 -2.77 14.79
C GLY A 91 22.47 -3.76 15.04
N ASN A 92 22.35 -4.98 14.50
CA ASN A 92 23.39 -6.02 14.56
C ASN A 92 24.15 -6.16 13.23
N GLN A 93 24.93 -7.23 13.07
CA GLN A 93 25.68 -7.55 11.85
C GLN A 93 25.29 -8.93 11.29
N LEU A 94 24.06 -9.39 11.58
CA LEU A 94 23.61 -10.74 11.23
C LEU A 94 23.60 -10.89 9.71
N THR A 95 24.25 -11.93 9.18
CA THR A 95 24.27 -12.22 7.74
C THR A 95 23.24 -13.26 7.33
N SER A 96 22.84 -14.10 8.27
CA SER A 96 21.74 -15.06 8.17
C SER A 96 21.09 -15.26 9.54
N ILE A 97 19.84 -15.69 9.53
CA ILE A 97 19.15 -16.14 10.73
C ILE A 97 18.09 -17.19 10.37
N GLU A 98 17.96 -18.21 11.21
CA GLU A 98 16.87 -19.18 11.16
C GLU A 98 15.83 -18.80 12.21
N ILE A 99 14.62 -18.44 11.76
CA ILE A 99 13.49 -18.17 12.67
C ILE A 99 12.79 -19.50 12.94
N PRO A 100 12.63 -19.92 14.20
CA PRO A 100 11.96 -21.18 14.51
C PRO A 100 10.49 -21.22 14.09
N ASN A 101 10.01 -22.40 13.67
CA ASN A 101 8.59 -22.66 13.34
C ASN A 101 7.62 -22.49 14.53
N SER A 102 8.13 -22.29 15.73
CA SER A 102 7.35 -21.98 16.94
C SER A 102 7.06 -20.48 17.09
N VAL A 103 7.76 -19.62 16.34
CA VAL A 103 7.54 -18.16 16.34
C VAL A 103 6.29 -17.83 15.55
N THR A 104 5.37 -17.10 16.17
CA THR A 104 4.08 -16.73 15.55
C THR A 104 3.99 -15.26 15.17
N HIS A 105 4.88 -14.43 15.73
CA HIS A 105 4.91 -12.99 15.60
C HIS A 105 6.37 -12.51 15.56
N ILE A 106 6.68 -11.65 14.59
CA ILE A 106 7.94 -10.91 14.50
C ILE A 106 7.61 -9.46 14.86
N GLY A 107 8.17 -8.98 15.97
CA GLY A 107 7.93 -7.63 16.48
C GLY A 107 8.44 -6.52 15.57
N ASP A 108 8.08 -5.29 15.90
CA ASP A 108 8.50 -4.11 15.13
C ASP A 108 10.02 -3.91 15.29
N TRP A 109 10.72 -3.51 14.22
CA TRP A 109 12.19 -3.38 14.17
C TRP A 109 12.98 -4.64 14.59
N ALA A 110 12.35 -5.83 14.65
CA ALA A 110 12.98 -7.01 15.28
C ALA A 110 14.34 -7.38 14.68
N PHE A 111 14.54 -7.17 13.37
CA PHE A 111 15.78 -7.41 12.63
C PHE A 111 16.24 -6.20 11.81
N ASP A 112 15.84 -4.99 12.20
CA ASP A 112 16.24 -3.74 11.55
C ASP A 112 17.78 -3.56 11.55
N GLY A 113 18.30 -2.92 10.53
CA GLY A 113 19.71 -2.49 10.45
C GLY A 113 20.74 -3.62 10.49
N ASN A 114 20.42 -4.79 9.95
CA ASN A 114 21.31 -5.95 9.88
C ASN A 114 21.98 -6.11 8.50
N GLN A 115 22.63 -7.26 8.25
CA GLN A 115 23.28 -7.58 6.98
C GLN A 115 22.68 -8.85 6.34
N LEU A 116 21.41 -9.14 6.63
CA LEU A 116 20.77 -10.38 6.19
C LEU A 116 20.71 -10.41 4.67
N THR A 117 21.17 -11.51 4.08
CA THR A 117 21.15 -11.70 2.61
C THR A 117 19.99 -12.57 2.14
N SER A 118 19.48 -13.41 3.04
CA SER A 118 18.27 -14.22 2.88
C SER A 118 17.59 -14.42 4.23
N ILE A 119 16.28 -14.66 4.20
CA ILE A 119 15.49 -15.01 5.38
C ILE A 119 14.42 -16.03 4.97
N GLU A 120 14.21 -17.04 5.81
CA GLU A 120 13.05 -17.93 5.73
C GLU A 120 12.05 -17.49 6.81
N ILE A 121 10.87 -17.03 6.40
CA ILE A 121 9.79 -16.70 7.33
C ILE A 121 8.93 -17.94 7.53
N PRO A 122 8.81 -18.47 8.76
CA PRO A 122 8.01 -19.66 9.02
C PRO A 122 6.52 -19.48 8.72
N ASN A 123 5.86 -20.56 8.29
CA ASN A 123 4.42 -20.62 8.06
C ASN A 123 3.56 -20.40 9.33
N SER A 124 4.19 -20.36 10.51
CA SER A 124 3.53 -19.99 11.77
C SER A 124 3.38 -18.47 11.94
N VAL A 125 4.13 -17.67 11.19
CA VAL A 125 4.10 -16.21 11.27
C VAL A 125 2.88 -15.68 10.55
N THR A 126 2.08 -14.87 11.24
CA THR A 126 0.85 -14.27 10.70
C THR A 126 0.96 -12.77 10.46
N HIS A 127 1.91 -12.12 11.13
CA HIS A 127 2.15 -10.68 11.13
C HIS A 127 3.65 -10.40 11.07
N ILE A 128 4.04 -9.51 10.16
CA ILE A 128 5.38 -8.94 10.06
C ILE A 128 5.26 -7.50 10.53
N GLY A 129 5.92 -7.17 11.64
CA GLY A 129 5.88 -5.85 12.27
C GLY A 129 6.47 -4.74 11.40
N ASP A 130 6.24 -3.51 11.85
CA ASP A 130 6.76 -2.33 11.16
C ASP A 130 8.29 -2.31 11.25
N TRP A 131 8.98 -1.92 10.17
CA TRP A 131 10.46 -1.94 10.05
C TRP A 131 11.13 -3.29 10.37
N ALA A 132 10.40 -4.41 10.44
CA ALA A 132 10.92 -5.67 10.96
C ALA A 132 12.22 -6.16 10.29
N PHE A 133 12.39 -5.87 9.00
CA PHE A 133 13.57 -6.19 8.20
C PHE A 133 14.10 -4.99 7.41
N ASP A 134 13.87 -3.76 7.89
CA ASP A 134 14.43 -2.54 7.27
C ASP A 134 15.97 -2.58 7.26
N GLY A 135 16.57 -1.89 6.28
CA GLY A 135 18.01 -1.65 6.23
C GLY A 135 18.89 -2.90 6.07
N ASN A 136 18.35 -4.00 5.52
CA ASN A 136 19.07 -5.26 5.31
C ASN A 136 19.65 -5.40 3.88
N GLN A 137 20.15 -6.58 3.53
CA GLN A 137 20.73 -6.88 2.21
C GLN A 137 19.96 -8.01 1.50
N LEU A 138 18.66 -8.18 1.81
CA LEU A 138 17.87 -9.27 1.28
C LEU A 138 17.75 -9.15 -0.24
N THR A 139 18.08 -10.22 -0.95
CA THR A 139 18.01 -10.28 -2.43
C THR A 139 16.73 -10.93 -2.95
N SER A 140 16.13 -11.77 -2.10
CA SER A 140 14.86 -12.45 -2.31
C SER A 140 14.21 -12.73 -0.95
N ILE A 141 12.89 -12.92 -0.95
CA ILE A 141 12.12 -13.31 0.21
C ILE A 141 10.92 -14.14 -0.20
N GLU A 142 10.62 -15.18 0.56
CA GLU A 142 9.37 -15.92 0.49
C GLU A 142 8.48 -15.47 1.65
N ILE A 143 7.34 -14.85 1.33
CA ILE A 143 6.34 -14.46 2.31
C ILE A 143 5.30 -15.60 2.40
N PRO A 144 5.15 -16.27 3.55
CA PRO A 144 4.27 -17.43 3.65
C PRO A 144 2.79 -17.02 3.55
N ASN A 145 1.95 -17.94 3.06
CA ASN A 145 0.50 -17.75 2.92
C ASN A 145 -0.25 -17.55 4.26
N SER A 146 0.44 -17.71 5.39
CA SER A 146 -0.08 -17.37 6.72
C SER A 146 -0.06 -15.87 7.00
N VAL A 147 0.77 -15.09 6.31
CA VAL A 147 0.90 -13.66 6.51
C VAL A 147 -0.29 -12.94 5.88
N THR A 148 -0.98 -12.13 6.69
CA THR A 148 -2.14 -11.34 6.23
C THR A 148 -1.86 -9.84 6.17
N HIS A 149 -0.81 -9.40 6.87
CA HIS A 149 -0.41 -8.02 7.04
C HIS A 149 1.12 -7.88 6.94
N ILE A 150 1.55 -6.95 6.09
CA ILE A 150 2.93 -6.50 5.96
C ILE A 150 2.98 -5.09 6.53
N GLY A 151 3.70 -4.90 7.63
CA GLY A 151 3.82 -3.63 8.34
C GLY A 151 4.45 -2.51 7.50
N ASP A 152 4.36 -1.30 8.03
CA ASP A 152 4.97 -0.13 7.42
C ASP A 152 6.50 -0.28 7.43
N TRP A 153 7.15 0.04 6.31
CA TRP A 153 8.61 -0.06 6.09
C TRP A 153 9.23 -1.44 6.38
N ALA A 154 8.42 -2.51 6.45
CA ALA A 154 8.87 -3.83 6.87
C ALA A 154 10.09 -4.37 6.09
N PHE A 155 10.23 -4.03 4.81
CA PHE A 155 11.34 -4.41 3.94
C PHE A 155 11.96 -3.19 3.22
N GLU A 156 11.89 -2.00 3.81
CA GLU A 156 12.57 -0.82 3.26
C GLU A 156 14.10 -1.07 3.14
N GLY A 157 14.73 -0.42 2.14
CA GLY A 157 16.20 -0.33 2.07
C GLY A 157 16.94 -1.64 1.77
N ASN A 158 16.25 -2.65 1.23
CA ASN A 158 16.82 -3.94 0.89
C ASN A 158 17.31 -4.01 -0.58
N GLN A 159 17.68 -5.21 -1.05
CA GLN A 159 18.16 -5.47 -2.42
C GLN A 159 17.22 -6.41 -3.19
N LEU A 160 15.94 -6.45 -2.83
CA LEU A 160 14.98 -7.42 -3.38
C LEU A 160 14.83 -7.18 -4.89
N THR A 161 15.01 -8.23 -5.68
CA THR A 161 14.89 -8.16 -7.16
C THR A 161 13.54 -8.67 -7.66
N SER A 162 12.92 -9.56 -6.88
CA SER A 162 11.55 -10.06 -7.06
C SER A 162 10.92 -10.35 -5.70
N ILE A 163 9.61 -10.28 -5.64
CA ILE A 163 8.79 -10.73 -4.51
C ILE A 163 7.54 -11.42 -5.02
N GLU A 164 7.10 -12.45 -4.30
CA GLU A 164 5.77 -13.02 -4.44
C GLU A 164 4.93 -12.57 -3.25
N ILE A 165 3.84 -11.83 -3.51
CA ILE A 165 2.89 -11.43 -2.47
C ILE A 165 1.80 -12.51 -2.41
N PRO A 166 1.64 -13.21 -1.27
CA PRO A 166 0.66 -14.28 -1.19
C PRO A 166 -0.78 -13.73 -1.22
N ASN A 167 -1.72 -14.56 -1.71
CA ASN A 167 -3.16 -14.22 -1.79
C ASN A 167 -3.84 -14.03 -0.41
N SER A 168 -3.13 -14.28 0.68
CA SER A 168 -3.56 -13.99 2.05
C SER A 168 -3.38 -12.52 2.43
N VAL A 169 -2.50 -11.78 1.74
CA VAL A 169 -2.22 -10.38 2.05
C VAL A 169 -3.36 -9.50 1.55
N THR A 170 -3.89 -8.69 2.45
CA THR A 170 -4.96 -7.72 2.14
C THR A 170 -4.49 -6.27 2.21
N HIS A 171 -3.36 -6.03 2.89
CA HIS A 171 -2.81 -4.72 3.20
C HIS A 171 -1.30 -4.72 3.06
N ILE A 172 -0.78 -3.78 2.29
CA ILE A 172 0.66 -3.50 2.13
C ILE A 172 0.92 -2.15 2.79
N GLY A 173 1.73 -2.13 3.84
CA GLY A 173 2.05 -0.93 4.61
C GLY A 173 2.74 0.19 3.81
N SER A 174 2.79 1.37 4.40
CA SER A 174 3.52 2.52 3.88
C SER A 174 5.00 2.20 3.83
N GLY A 175 5.67 2.47 2.70
CA GLY A 175 7.10 2.21 2.53
C GLY A 175 7.52 0.74 2.59
N ALA A 176 6.57 -0.21 2.66
CA ALA A 176 6.86 -1.62 2.96
C ALA A 176 7.98 -2.25 2.10
N PHE A 177 8.13 -1.83 0.85
CA PHE A 177 9.18 -2.26 -0.08
C PHE A 177 9.93 -1.08 -0.71
N ASP A 178 9.99 0.06 -0.02
CA ASP A 178 10.71 1.25 -0.49
C ASP A 178 12.22 0.99 -0.66
N GLY A 179 12.85 1.60 -1.66
CA GLY A 179 14.30 1.56 -1.84
C GLY A 179 14.87 0.20 -2.25
N ASN A 180 14.08 -0.67 -2.86
CA ASN A 180 14.50 -2.00 -3.34
C ASN A 180 14.91 -2.01 -4.82
N GLN A 181 15.12 -3.20 -5.40
CA GLN A 181 15.54 -3.40 -6.79
C GLN A 181 14.49 -4.17 -7.61
N LEU A 182 13.21 -4.11 -7.21
CA LEU A 182 12.16 -4.90 -7.84
C LEU A 182 11.98 -4.49 -9.30
N THR A 183 12.02 -5.47 -10.19
CA THR A 183 11.87 -5.25 -11.65
C THR A 183 10.45 -5.49 -12.15
N SER A 184 9.72 -6.34 -11.44
CA SER A 184 8.32 -6.66 -11.68
C SER A 184 7.66 -7.05 -10.35
N ILE A 185 6.33 -6.94 -10.32
CA ILE A 185 5.53 -7.33 -9.17
C ILE A 185 4.15 -7.74 -9.64
N GLU A 186 3.61 -8.81 -9.04
CA GLU A 186 2.21 -9.19 -9.16
C GLU A 186 1.49 -8.82 -7.86
N ILE A 187 0.47 -7.97 -7.95
CA ILE A 187 -0.38 -7.62 -6.82
C ILE A 187 -1.58 -8.57 -6.84
N PRO A 188 -1.79 -9.42 -5.82
CA PRO A 188 -2.90 -10.35 -5.83
C PRO A 188 -4.24 -9.65 -5.66
N ASN A 189 -5.32 -10.26 -6.17
CA ASN A 189 -6.69 -9.74 -6.08
C ASN A 189 -7.24 -9.67 -4.63
N SER A 190 -6.49 -10.17 -3.65
CA SER A 190 -6.79 -10.03 -2.22
C SER A 190 -6.42 -8.65 -1.67
N VAL A 191 -5.47 -7.95 -2.31
CA VAL A 191 -4.98 -6.65 -1.82
C VAL A 191 -6.06 -5.59 -2.05
N THR A 192 -6.37 -4.87 -0.97
CA THR A 192 -7.34 -3.77 -0.97
C THR A 192 -6.70 -2.41 -0.72
N HIS A 193 -5.49 -2.40 -0.15
CA HIS A 193 -4.78 -1.20 0.28
C HIS A 193 -3.28 -1.32 0.00
N ILE A 194 -2.74 -0.29 -0.64
CA ILE A 194 -1.31 -0.08 -0.87
C ILE A 194 -0.92 1.23 -0.20
N GLY A 195 -0.02 1.18 0.78
CA GLY A 195 0.38 2.33 1.59
C GLY A 195 1.19 3.39 0.84
N SER A 196 1.44 4.52 1.51
CA SER A 196 2.23 5.63 0.97
C SER A 196 3.67 5.17 0.72
N GLY A 197 4.24 5.39 -0.46
CA GLY A 197 5.61 4.99 -0.77
C GLY A 197 5.87 3.48 -0.80
N ALA A 198 4.85 2.62 -0.76
CA ALA A 198 4.99 1.17 -0.58
C ALA A 198 6.01 0.49 -1.52
N PHE A 199 6.16 0.98 -2.75
CA PHE A 199 7.10 0.50 -3.77
C PHE A 199 7.94 1.65 -4.35
N ARG A 200 8.16 2.71 -3.57
CA ARG A 200 9.00 3.83 -3.98
C ARG A 200 10.45 3.36 -4.20
N GLY A 201 11.17 4.04 -5.09
CA GLY A 201 12.61 3.82 -5.29
C GLY A 201 13.01 2.47 -5.88
N ASN A 202 12.07 1.77 -6.55
CA ASN A 202 12.31 0.47 -7.18
C ASN A 202 12.68 0.58 -8.68
N GLN A 203 12.75 -0.55 -9.38
CA GLN A 203 13.08 -0.67 -10.81
C GLN A 203 11.91 -1.22 -11.64
N LEU A 204 10.67 -1.03 -11.17
CA LEU A 204 9.48 -1.60 -11.80
C LEU A 204 9.27 -0.99 -13.19
N THR A 205 9.11 -1.86 -14.18
CA THR A 205 8.89 -1.47 -15.59
C THR A 205 7.40 -1.42 -15.97
N SER A 206 6.58 -2.18 -15.26
CA SER A 206 5.13 -2.19 -15.38
C SER A 206 4.53 -2.72 -14.10
N ILE A 207 3.28 -2.34 -13.85
CA ILE A 207 2.50 -2.88 -12.75
C ILE A 207 1.04 -2.98 -13.16
N GLU A 208 0.43 -4.12 -12.85
CA GLU A 208 -1.00 -4.31 -12.92
C GLU A 208 -1.58 -4.14 -11.52
N ILE A 209 -2.49 -3.18 -11.38
CA ILE A 209 -3.24 -3.00 -10.14
C ILE A 209 -4.59 -3.71 -10.30
N PRO A 210 -4.89 -4.72 -9.46
CA PRO A 210 -6.16 -5.42 -9.53
C PRO A 210 -7.32 -4.52 -9.09
N ASN A 211 -8.52 -4.83 -9.57
CA ASN A 211 -9.75 -4.07 -9.26
C ASN A 211 -10.13 -4.09 -7.77
N SER A 212 -9.54 -5.02 -7.00
CA SER A 212 -9.70 -5.11 -5.56
C SER A 212 -9.07 -3.95 -4.80
N VAL A 213 -8.07 -3.27 -5.37
CA VAL A 213 -7.37 -2.17 -4.72
C VAL A 213 -8.27 -0.94 -4.67
N THR A 214 -8.66 -0.56 -3.45
CA THR A 214 -9.53 0.59 -3.18
C THR A 214 -8.76 1.82 -2.70
N HIS A 215 -7.50 1.63 -2.28
CA HIS A 215 -6.62 2.69 -1.80
C HIS A 215 -5.18 2.50 -2.28
N ILE A 216 -4.59 3.59 -2.78
CA ILE A 216 -3.16 3.71 -3.10
C ILE A 216 -2.67 5.00 -2.44
N GLY A 217 -1.70 4.87 -1.54
CA GLY A 217 -1.10 5.99 -0.83
C GLY A 217 -0.22 6.87 -1.72
N ASP A 218 0.08 8.07 -1.23
CA ASP A 218 0.93 9.02 -1.94
C ASP A 218 2.31 8.39 -2.26
N TRP A 219 2.86 8.67 -3.44
CA TRP A 219 4.21 8.20 -3.84
C TRP A 219 4.39 6.68 -3.88
N ALA A 220 3.32 5.88 -3.83
CA ALA A 220 3.40 4.41 -3.73
C ALA A 220 4.32 3.76 -4.76
N PHE A 221 4.49 4.35 -5.95
CA PHE A 221 5.37 3.86 -7.02
C PHE A 221 6.38 4.90 -7.51
N ASP A 222 6.67 5.93 -6.71
CA ASP A 222 7.59 7.00 -7.09
C ASP A 222 9.02 6.48 -7.33
N GLY A 223 9.79 7.13 -8.21
CA GLY A 223 11.17 6.74 -8.49
C GLY A 223 11.38 5.48 -9.34
N ASN A 224 10.31 4.84 -9.84
CA ASN A 224 10.40 3.71 -10.77
C ASN A 224 10.65 4.14 -12.24
N VAL A 225 11.27 3.29 -13.06
CA VAL A 225 11.58 3.59 -14.47
C VAL A 225 10.41 3.22 -15.38
N ARG A 226 9.67 4.24 -15.82
CA ARG A 226 8.57 4.17 -16.82
C ARG A 226 7.45 3.20 -16.44
N ILE A 227 6.38 3.74 -15.89
CA ILE A 227 5.06 3.10 -15.90
C ILE A 227 4.60 2.97 -17.37
N ILE A 228 4.85 1.83 -18.02
CA ILE A 228 4.23 1.49 -19.31
C ILE A 228 2.89 0.82 -19.02
N GLN A 229 1.86 1.68 -18.95
CA GLN A 229 0.41 1.43 -19.09
C GLN A 229 -0.06 -0.04 -19.21
N GLY A 230 -0.55 -0.59 -18.08
CA GLY A 230 -1.48 -1.72 -18.06
C GLY A 230 -2.91 -1.34 -17.68
N ASN A 231 -3.14 -0.19 -17.01
CA ASN A 231 -4.48 0.21 -16.58
C ASN A 231 -4.74 1.71 -16.79
N LYS A 232 -5.72 2.02 -17.66
CA LYS A 232 -6.16 3.40 -17.99
C LYS A 232 -6.66 4.18 -16.77
N SER A 233 -6.94 3.52 -15.64
CA SER A 233 -7.49 4.11 -14.41
C SER A 233 -6.44 4.84 -13.55
N ILE A 234 -5.15 4.55 -13.72
CA ILE A 234 -4.09 5.01 -12.78
C ILE A 234 -3.47 6.36 -13.18
N ARG A 235 -3.68 6.85 -14.41
CA ARG A 235 -3.27 8.21 -14.79
C ARG A 235 -3.89 9.31 -13.90
N MET A 236 -4.96 9.00 -13.16
CA MET A 236 -5.56 9.93 -12.22
C MET A 236 -4.66 10.12 -10.99
N ILE A 237 -4.29 9.07 -10.25
CA ILE A 237 -3.77 9.16 -8.87
C ILE A 237 -2.47 9.98 -8.74
N ASP A 238 -1.51 9.78 -9.64
CA ASP A 238 -0.21 10.47 -9.56
C ASP A 238 -0.29 11.94 -10.07
N GLY A 239 -1.20 12.20 -11.01
CA GLY A 239 -1.55 13.57 -11.44
C GLY A 239 -2.25 14.37 -10.34
N ILE A 240 -2.98 13.69 -9.44
CA ILE A 240 -3.76 14.29 -8.36
C ILE A 240 -2.87 14.80 -7.22
N ALA A 241 -1.83 14.04 -6.85
CA ALA A 241 -0.84 14.48 -5.86
C ALA A 241 -0.11 15.76 -6.29
N THR A 242 0.12 15.91 -7.60
CA THR A 242 0.70 17.13 -8.19
C THR A 242 -0.26 18.33 -8.16
N VAL A 243 -1.57 18.11 -8.33
CA VAL A 243 -2.60 19.16 -8.22
C VAL A 243 -2.86 19.59 -6.77
N MET A 244 -2.76 18.66 -5.81
CA MET A 244 -2.86 18.91 -4.36
C MET A 244 -1.81 19.92 -3.87
N ARG A 245 -0.61 19.96 -4.49
CA ARG A 245 0.45 20.94 -4.21
C ARG A 245 0.06 22.40 -4.53
N LYS A 246 -1.03 22.66 -5.26
CA LYS A 246 -1.52 24.02 -5.60
C LYS A 246 -2.69 24.55 -4.75
N LYS A 247 -2.93 24.00 -3.54
CA LYS A 247 -3.85 24.53 -2.49
C LYS A 247 -5.36 24.49 -2.79
N ARG A 248 -5.98 23.31 -2.81
CA ARG A 248 -7.42 23.15 -2.52
C ARG A 248 -7.61 22.16 -1.36
N LYS A 249 -8.64 22.37 -0.53
CA LYS A 249 -8.90 21.56 0.67
C LYS A 249 -9.39 20.15 0.31
N VAL A 250 -8.77 19.15 0.93
CA VAL A 250 -9.00 17.70 0.75
C VAL A 250 -10.34 17.24 1.33
N SER A 251 -10.89 17.97 2.30
CA SER A 251 -12.12 17.63 3.04
C SER A 251 -13.40 17.54 2.19
N ASP A 252 -13.35 18.00 0.94
CA ASP A 252 -14.54 18.25 0.12
C ASP A 252 -14.69 17.24 -1.05
N MET A 253 -13.87 16.18 -1.08
CA MET A 253 -13.86 15.17 -2.16
C MET A 253 -14.04 13.74 -1.64
N THR A 254 -14.66 12.87 -2.43
CA THR A 254 -14.79 11.43 -2.14
C THR A 254 -14.54 10.62 -3.41
N ILE A 255 -13.90 9.45 -3.25
CA ILE A 255 -13.61 8.49 -4.32
C ILE A 255 -14.76 7.49 -4.39
N TYR A 256 -15.32 7.30 -5.58
CA TYR A 256 -16.25 6.21 -5.88
C TYR A 256 -15.87 5.62 -7.23
N GLU A 257 -15.52 4.33 -7.26
CA GLU A 257 -15.19 3.56 -8.48
C GLU A 257 -14.16 4.28 -9.41
N GLY A 258 -13.09 4.84 -8.82
CA GLY A 258 -12.01 5.47 -9.59
C GLY A 258 -12.36 6.80 -10.29
N LYS A 259 -13.49 7.45 -9.93
CA LYS A 259 -13.88 8.76 -10.46
C LYS A 259 -13.96 9.82 -9.36
N PHE A 260 -13.74 11.09 -9.74
CA PHE A 260 -13.82 12.23 -8.84
C PHE A 260 -15.23 12.77 -8.64
N PHE A 261 -15.62 12.92 -7.37
CA PHE A 261 -16.84 13.61 -6.98
C PHE A 261 -16.55 14.71 -5.97
N ASN A 262 -17.09 15.91 -6.23
CA ASN A 262 -17.25 16.95 -5.21
C ASN A 262 -18.40 16.54 -4.28
N ARG A 263 -18.12 16.44 -2.97
CA ARG A 263 -19.04 15.93 -1.95
C ARG A 263 -20.30 16.79 -1.79
N ASP A 264 -20.18 18.10 -2.03
CA ASP A 264 -21.28 19.07 -1.91
C ASP A 264 -22.08 19.27 -3.20
N LYS A 265 -21.57 18.83 -4.37
CA LYS A 265 -22.16 19.20 -5.67
C LYS A 265 -22.36 18.08 -6.69
N LYS A 266 -21.89 16.85 -6.46
CA LYS A 266 -22.03 15.70 -7.40
C LYS A 266 -21.81 16.11 -8.89
N CYS A 267 -20.71 16.79 -9.20
CA CYS A 267 -20.37 17.26 -10.55
C CYS A 267 -18.94 16.86 -10.96
N PHE A 268 -18.73 16.61 -12.26
CA PHE A 268 -17.42 16.60 -12.91
C PHE A 268 -16.89 18.04 -13.07
N VAL A 269 -15.61 18.28 -12.79
CA VAL A 269 -14.98 19.60 -12.93
C VAL A 269 -13.95 19.53 -14.05
N ALA A 270 -14.27 20.13 -15.20
CA ALA A 270 -13.27 20.57 -16.17
C ALA A 270 -13.35 22.10 -16.25
N SER A 271 -12.33 22.81 -15.77
CA SER A 271 -12.19 24.25 -16.00
C SER A 271 -11.17 24.50 -17.10
N LYS A 272 -11.53 25.40 -18.02
CA LYS A 272 -10.68 25.92 -19.10
C LYS A 272 -9.30 26.32 -18.55
N GLY A 273 -8.24 25.56 -18.87
CA GLY A 273 -6.86 26.06 -18.77
C GLY A 273 -5.78 25.16 -18.17
N GLU A 274 -6.05 23.99 -17.58
CA GLU A 274 -4.97 23.11 -17.08
C GLU A 274 -5.19 21.65 -17.53
N TYR A 275 -4.18 21.12 -18.24
CA TYR A 275 -4.09 19.87 -19.04
C TYR A 275 -3.88 18.61 -18.16
N TRP A 276 -4.03 17.31 -18.54
CA TRP A 276 -3.42 16.50 -19.61
C TRP A 276 -4.10 15.09 -19.74
N ALA A 277 -4.08 14.48 -20.93
CA ALA A 277 -4.19 13.02 -21.14
C ALA A 277 -3.30 12.59 -22.33
N HIS A 278 -2.51 11.51 -22.20
CA HIS A 278 -1.54 11.10 -23.21
C HIS A 278 -2.14 10.43 -24.46
N GLY A 279 -1.59 10.80 -25.61
CA GLY A 279 -1.73 10.13 -26.91
C GLY A 279 -3.05 10.40 -27.63
N HIS A 280 -4.04 10.87 -26.89
CA HIS A 280 -5.33 11.32 -27.36
C HIS A 280 -5.60 12.71 -26.79
N THR A 281 -6.22 13.58 -27.58
CA THR A 281 -6.68 14.89 -27.12
C THR A 281 -7.69 14.69 -25.98
N ILE A 282 -7.82 15.68 -25.08
CA ILE A 282 -8.82 15.70 -23.96
C ILE A 282 -10.24 15.33 -24.47
N ARG A 283 -10.48 15.57 -25.76
CA ARG A 283 -11.66 15.26 -26.56
C ARG A 283 -12.03 13.79 -26.45
N GLU A 284 -11.09 12.92 -26.80
CA GLU A 284 -11.32 11.49 -26.98
C GLU A 284 -11.52 10.78 -25.63
N ALA A 285 -10.89 11.28 -24.57
CA ALA A 285 -11.06 10.74 -23.22
C ALA A 285 -12.42 11.13 -22.59
N ILE A 286 -12.91 12.35 -22.84
CA ILE A 286 -14.26 12.77 -22.41
C ILE A 286 -15.32 12.05 -23.24
N ASP A 287 -15.09 11.94 -24.57
CA ASP A 287 -15.98 11.24 -25.48
C ASP A 287 -16.17 9.76 -25.08
N ASP A 288 -15.09 9.04 -24.73
CA ASP A 288 -15.16 7.61 -24.35
C ASP A 288 -15.88 7.37 -23.01
N VAL A 289 -15.66 8.21 -22.00
CA VAL A 289 -16.27 8.03 -20.67
C VAL A 289 -17.76 8.36 -20.68
N VAL A 290 -18.15 9.43 -21.38
CA VAL A 290 -19.56 9.81 -21.54
C VAL A 290 -20.28 8.78 -22.39
N PHE A 291 -19.65 8.30 -23.46
CA PHE A 291 -20.21 7.28 -24.34
C PHE A 291 -20.42 5.93 -23.63
N LYS A 292 -19.43 5.47 -22.84
CA LYS A 292 -19.53 4.20 -22.12
C LYS A 292 -20.58 4.24 -20.99
N PHE A 293 -20.67 5.35 -20.25
CA PHE A 293 -21.73 5.56 -19.26
C PHE A 293 -23.12 5.52 -19.90
N MET A 294 -23.25 6.03 -21.13
CA MET A 294 -24.53 6.02 -21.84
C MET A 294 -24.94 4.64 -22.38
N GLN A 295 -23.98 3.76 -22.69
CA GLN A 295 -24.27 2.42 -23.20
C GLN A 295 -24.65 1.41 -22.11
N GLU A 296 -24.24 1.65 -20.86
CA GLU A 296 -24.43 0.71 -19.75
C GLU A 296 -25.74 0.97 -18.96
N ASP A 297 -26.43 2.10 -19.17
CA ASP A 297 -27.70 2.42 -18.48
C ASP A 297 -28.92 2.06 -19.33
N SER A 298 -29.64 1.00 -18.92
CA SER A 298 -30.88 0.53 -19.53
C SER A 298 -31.98 1.60 -19.71
N ASN A 299 -31.93 2.70 -18.97
CA ASN A 299 -32.91 3.79 -19.10
C ASN A 299 -32.64 4.71 -20.30
N ILE A 300 -31.45 4.69 -20.89
CA ILE A 300 -31.06 5.63 -21.94
C ILE A 300 -31.69 5.26 -23.29
N GLU A 301 -31.82 3.97 -23.60
CA GLU A 301 -32.49 3.51 -24.83
C GLU A 301 -33.94 3.98 -24.88
N GLU A 302 -34.66 3.89 -23.75
CA GLU A 302 -36.04 4.38 -23.64
C GLU A 302 -36.12 5.91 -23.80
N VAL A 303 -35.20 6.64 -23.15
CA VAL A 303 -35.12 8.10 -23.26
C VAL A 303 -34.85 8.54 -24.71
N VAL A 304 -33.90 7.90 -25.40
CA VAL A 304 -33.59 8.16 -26.81
C VAL A 304 -34.79 7.86 -27.70
N SER A 305 -35.46 6.71 -27.49
CA SER A 305 -36.67 6.32 -28.23
C SER A 305 -37.80 7.35 -28.08
N ASN A 306 -38.02 7.85 -26.86
CA ASN A 306 -39.04 8.87 -26.57
C ASN A 306 -38.71 10.22 -27.21
N ILE A 307 -37.44 10.61 -27.24
CA ILE A 307 -36.98 11.83 -27.91
C ILE A 307 -37.11 11.70 -29.44
N LYS A 308 -36.77 10.53 -30.04
CA LYS A 308 -36.97 10.26 -31.47
C LYS A 308 -38.44 10.38 -31.88
N LYS A 309 -39.37 9.89 -31.05
CA LYS A 309 -40.82 9.98 -31.32
C LYS A 309 -41.35 11.40 -31.20
N SER A 310 -40.94 12.13 -30.16
CA SER A 310 -41.46 13.47 -29.86
C SER A 310 -40.77 14.60 -30.63
N GLN A 311 -39.57 14.35 -31.18
CA GLN A 311 -38.70 15.35 -31.81
C GLN A 311 -38.37 16.54 -30.89
N ILE A 312 -38.49 16.36 -29.57
CA ILE A 312 -38.24 17.37 -28.55
C ILE A 312 -37.32 16.79 -27.48
N MET A 313 -36.28 17.53 -27.11
CA MET A 313 -35.37 17.20 -26.01
C MET A 313 -35.57 18.20 -24.86
N THR A 314 -35.88 17.70 -23.66
CA THR A 314 -35.93 18.52 -22.45
C THR A 314 -34.53 18.82 -21.93
N VAL A 315 -34.36 19.90 -21.15
CA VAL A 315 -33.08 20.22 -20.49
C VAL A 315 -32.62 19.09 -19.56
N ASN A 316 -33.55 18.36 -18.93
CA ASN A 316 -33.19 17.23 -18.08
C ASN A 316 -32.67 16.03 -18.90
N GLN A 317 -33.30 15.73 -20.04
CA GLN A 317 -32.81 14.71 -20.97
C GLN A 317 -31.46 15.11 -21.58
N PHE A 318 -31.30 16.39 -21.96
CA PHE A 318 -30.03 16.93 -22.42
C PHE A 318 -28.92 16.75 -21.38
N ARG A 319 -29.21 17.05 -20.10
CA ARG A 319 -28.28 16.84 -18.99
C ARG A 319 -27.93 15.38 -18.76
N LEU A 320 -28.93 14.50 -18.84
CA LEU A 320 -28.75 13.06 -18.70
C LEU A 320 -27.78 12.54 -19.77
N LEU A 321 -28.03 12.89 -21.03
CA LEU A 321 -27.22 12.45 -22.18
C LEU A 321 -25.81 13.08 -22.19
N THR A 322 -25.64 14.28 -21.64
CA THR A 322 -24.33 14.96 -21.60
C THR A 322 -23.51 14.68 -20.34
N GLY A 323 -24.11 14.04 -19.32
CA GLY A 323 -23.54 13.95 -17.97
C GLY A 323 -23.39 15.31 -17.28
N ALA A 324 -23.99 16.38 -17.82
CA ALA A 324 -23.81 17.74 -17.32
C ALA A 324 -24.57 17.96 -16.01
N CYS A 325 -23.87 18.42 -14.99
CA CYS A 325 -24.52 18.75 -13.73
C CYS A 325 -25.38 20.02 -13.84
N ARG A 326 -26.32 20.21 -12.90
CA ARG A 326 -27.37 21.24 -12.99
C ARG A 326 -26.81 22.64 -13.21
N ALA A 327 -25.84 23.04 -12.40
CA ALA A 327 -25.23 24.35 -12.47
C ALA A 327 -24.42 24.55 -13.77
N GLY A 328 -23.70 23.53 -14.23
CA GLY A 328 -22.94 23.58 -15.48
C GLY A 328 -23.86 23.74 -16.70
N CYS A 329 -24.94 22.97 -16.74
CA CYS A 329 -25.95 23.07 -17.79
C CYS A 329 -26.68 24.42 -17.75
N GLN A 330 -27.06 24.92 -16.57
CA GLN A 330 -27.68 26.24 -16.45
C GLN A 330 -26.77 27.36 -16.94
N ASN A 331 -25.50 27.39 -16.51
CA ASN A 331 -24.53 28.37 -16.99
C ASN A 331 -24.33 28.31 -18.51
N PHE A 332 -24.27 27.10 -19.08
CA PHE A 332 -24.16 26.90 -20.53
C PHE A 332 -25.37 27.45 -21.28
N LEU A 333 -26.58 27.14 -20.82
CA LEU A 333 -27.82 27.64 -21.41
C LEU A 333 -27.92 29.17 -21.29
N GLU A 334 -27.52 29.75 -20.15
CA GLU A 334 -27.50 31.19 -19.93
C GLU A 334 -26.52 31.92 -20.86
N GLN A 335 -25.30 31.40 -21.03
CA GLN A 335 -24.30 31.95 -21.96
C GLN A 335 -24.81 31.97 -23.40
N ARG A 336 -25.65 31.01 -23.78
CA ARG A 336 -26.27 30.92 -25.11
C ARG A 336 -27.64 31.60 -25.18
N LYS A 337 -28.07 32.31 -24.14
CA LYS A 337 -29.38 32.97 -24.03
C LYS A 337 -30.57 32.01 -24.22
N MET A 338 -30.39 30.74 -23.90
CA MET A 338 -31.41 29.70 -23.97
C MET A 338 -32.21 29.68 -22.66
N LYS A 339 -33.44 30.21 -22.68
CA LYS A 339 -34.34 30.24 -21.50
C LYS A 339 -35.40 29.13 -21.49
N LYS A 340 -35.38 28.23 -22.49
CA LYS A 340 -36.41 27.20 -22.67
C LYS A 340 -36.10 25.95 -21.82
N THR A 341 -37.13 25.28 -21.33
CA THR A 341 -37.03 24.00 -20.59
C THR A 341 -36.93 22.77 -21.50
N SER A 342 -37.15 22.97 -22.80
CA SER A 342 -36.97 22.00 -23.88
C SER A 342 -36.72 22.70 -25.21
N PHE A 343 -36.14 21.97 -26.17
CA PHE A 343 -35.87 22.47 -27.51
C PHE A 343 -36.05 21.36 -28.55
N PRO A 344 -36.35 21.71 -29.81
CA PRO A 344 -36.39 20.77 -30.93
C PRO A 344 -35.13 19.91 -30.99
N LEU A 345 -35.28 18.63 -31.34
CA LEU A 345 -34.17 17.68 -31.37
C LEU A 345 -33.04 18.12 -32.30
N ASN A 346 -33.36 18.67 -33.48
CA ASN A 346 -32.36 19.21 -34.39
C ASN A 346 -31.54 20.36 -33.76
N GLU A 347 -32.21 21.30 -33.08
CA GLU A 347 -31.55 22.38 -32.34
C GLU A 347 -30.66 21.80 -31.21
N ALA A 348 -31.13 20.76 -30.51
CA ALA A 348 -30.35 20.04 -29.49
C ALA A 348 -29.07 19.45 -30.07
N LEU A 349 -29.18 18.72 -31.18
CA LEU A 349 -28.05 18.03 -31.80
C LEU A 349 -27.06 19.02 -32.39
N ASP A 350 -27.51 20.12 -33.00
CA ASP A 350 -26.62 21.19 -33.50
C ASP A 350 -25.81 21.82 -32.36
N ILE A 351 -26.43 22.02 -31.20
CA ILE A 351 -25.74 22.50 -30.00
C ILE A 351 -24.65 21.51 -29.57
N LEU A 352 -24.93 20.21 -29.58
CA LEU A 352 -23.97 19.17 -29.20
C LEU A 352 -22.84 19.04 -30.22
N ASN A 353 -23.10 19.23 -31.51
CA ASN A 353 -22.10 19.13 -32.59
C ASN A 353 -20.95 20.12 -32.42
N GLY A 354 -21.28 21.32 -31.97
CA GLY A 354 -20.32 22.40 -31.78
C GLY A 354 -19.63 22.40 -30.42
N GLN A 355 -19.85 21.39 -29.56
CA GLN A 355 -19.32 21.32 -28.20
C GLN A 355 -18.37 20.15 -28.01
N TYR A 356 -17.24 20.45 -27.37
CA TYR A 356 -16.17 19.48 -27.12
C TYR A 356 -16.64 18.41 -26.13
N GLY A 357 -16.56 17.13 -26.51
CA GLY A 357 -16.92 16.00 -25.64
C GLY A 357 -18.35 15.46 -25.79
N TRP A 358 -19.20 16.07 -26.64
CA TRP A 358 -20.62 15.75 -26.75
C TRP A 358 -21.08 15.37 -28.17
N SER A 359 -20.18 15.44 -29.16
CA SER A 359 -20.52 15.23 -30.57
C SER A 359 -21.05 13.82 -30.86
N ARG A 360 -20.60 12.80 -30.10
CA ARG A 360 -21.02 11.40 -30.29
C ARG A 360 -22.46 11.11 -29.83
N ILE A 361 -23.08 11.99 -29.04
CA ILE A 361 -24.49 11.82 -28.63
C ILE A 361 -25.41 11.76 -29.86
N GLN A 362 -25.02 12.39 -30.97
CA GLN A 362 -25.76 12.33 -32.22
C GLN A 362 -25.87 10.93 -32.81
N GLU A 363 -24.90 10.04 -32.56
CA GLU A 363 -24.88 8.66 -33.06
C GLU A 363 -26.11 7.87 -32.58
N PHE A 364 -26.71 8.24 -31.45
CA PHE A 364 -27.92 7.61 -30.92
C PHE A 364 -29.21 8.08 -31.60
N PHE A 365 -29.16 9.21 -32.33
CA PHE A 365 -30.30 9.84 -32.97
C PHE A 365 -30.38 9.66 -34.48
N VAL A 366 -29.28 9.21 -35.10
CA VAL A 366 -29.26 8.55 -36.42
C VAL A 366 -30.01 7.22 -36.31
#